data_AF-A0A812LM85-F1
#
_entry.id   AF-A0A812LM85-F1
#
_cell.length_a   1.000
_cell.length_b   1.000
_cell.length_c   1.000
_cell.angle_alpha   90.00
_cell.angle_beta   90.00
_cell.angle_gamma   90.00
#
_symmetry.space_group_name_H-M   'P 1'
#
loop_
_entity.id
_entity.type
_entity.pdbx_description
1 polymer ?
#
loop_
_entity_poly.entity_id
_entity_poly.type
_entity_poly.pdbx_seq_one_letter_code
_entity_poly.pdbx_strand_id
1 'polypeptide(L)'
;MFQGSPLESAEVLREDASLVVIRRTLPEAAANCLQEARREVANMPPGRLQEVRDKMPGVPALDVLSAVLSLLDWRGNHSWASMRKFLGANDVQSKLLELEPHQVSFESQLAVQQAVQQNFMSFSYEVICRYSPELAPLAALVSAFLECWAA
;
A
#
# COMPACT_ATOMS: atom_id res chain seq x y z
N MET A 1 -30.28 13.01 -54.17
CA MET A 1 -30.63 12.60 -52.79
C MET A 1 -29.78 11.41 -52.44
N PHE A 2 -28.64 11.64 -51.76
CA PHE A 2 -27.94 10.62 -51.00
C PHE A 2 -27.60 11.30 -49.68
N GLN A 3 -28.35 10.93 -48.65
CA GLN A 3 -28.07 11.27 -47.26
C GLN A 3 -26.94 10.38 -46.75
N GLY A 4 -26.05 10.93 -45.94
CA GLY A 4 -25.01 10.18 -45.25
C GLY A 4 -23.84 11.05 -44.80
N SER A 5 -24.06 11.96 -43.85
CA SER A 5 -23.00 12.47 -42.98
C SER A 5 -22.75 11.45 -41.85
N PRO A 6 -21.80 11.67 -40.92
CA PRO A 6 -20.38 11.44 -41.03
C PRO A 6 -19.94 10.40 -39.97
N LEU A 7 -19.40 9.24 -40.38
CA LEU A 7 -18.82 8.27 -39.45
C LEU A 7 -17.33 8.57 -39.25
N GLU A 8 -17.03 9.68 -38.62
CA GLU A 8 -15.65 10.04 -38.24
C GLU A 8 -15.68 10.72 -36.86
N SER A 9 -16.10 9.99 -35.83
CA SER A 9 -15.87 10.30 -34.40
C SER A 9 -16.56 9.24 -33.53
N ALA A 10 -15.97 8.05 -33.41
CA ALA A 10 -16.15 7.18 -32.25
C ALA A 10 -15.14 6.03 -32.32
N GLU A 11 -14.43 5.82 -31.22
CA GLU A 11 -13.73 4.57 -30.89
C GLU A 11 -12.46 4.25 -31.70
N VAL A 12 -11.54 5.20 -31.68
CA VAL A 12 -10.15 4.85 -31.33
C VAL A 12 -10.17 4.42 -29.86
N LEU A 13 -10.06 3.11 -29.62
CA LEU A 13 -9.22 2.43 -28.62
C LEU A 13 -9.72 0.97 -28.50
N ARG A 14 -9.18 0.13 -29.39
CA ARG A 14 -8.94 -1.29 -29.09
C ARG A 14 -7.91 -1.38 -27.96
N GLU A 15 -7.81 -2.58 -27.38
CA GLU A 15 -7.02 -3.00 -26.21
C GLU A 15 -7.70 -2.64 -24.88
N ASP A 16 -8.13 -3.56 -24.02
CA ASP A 16 -7.61 -4.89 -23.76
C ASP A 16 -8.72 -5.78 -23.14
N ALA A 17 -9.33 -6.64 -23.95
CA ALA A 17 -10.28 -7.64 -23.52
C ALA A 17 -9.61 -8.86 -22.85
N SER A 18 -8.45 -8.67 -22.20
CA SER A 18 -7.64 -9.75 -21.59
C SER A 18 -7.41 -9.61 -20.08
N LEU A 19 -7.88 -8.54 -19.44
CA LEU A 19 -7.65 -8.33 -17.99
C LEU A 19 -8.55 -9.15 -17.03
N VAL A 20 -9.48 -9.97 -17.54
CA VAL A 20 -10.43 -10.72 -16.68
C VAL A 20 -9.99 -12.16 -16.37
N VAL A 21 -8.99 -12.71 -17.08
CA VAL A 21 -8.61 -14.14 -16.92
C VAL A 21 -7.10 -14.34 -16.83
N ILE A 22 -6.41 -13.45 -16.13
CA ILE A 22 -5.25 -13.87 -15.34
C ILE A 22 -5.61 -13.64 -13.88
N ARG A 23 -6.59 -14.43 -13.41
CA ARG A 23 -6.60 -14.81 -11.99
C ARG A 23 -5.31 -15.62 -11.79
N ARG A 24 -4.16 -14.95 -11.60
CA ARG A 24 -3.10 -15.56 -10.81
C ARG A 24 -3.76 -15.84 -9.49
N THR A 25 -4.10 -17.09 -9.25
CA THR A 25 -4.50 -17.56 -7.93
C THR A 25 -3.34 -17.14 -7.04
N LEU A 26 -3.53 -16.06 -6.27
CA LEU A 26 -2.61 -15.71 -5.21
C LEU A 26 -2.42 -17.00 -4.42
N PRO A 27 -1.18 -17.47 -4.20
CA PRO A 27 -0.99 -18.69 -3.43
C PRO A 27 -1.72 -18.51 -2.11
N GLU A 28 -2.52 -19.49 -1.72
CA GLU A 28 -3.39 -19.40 -0.53
C GLU A 28 -2.61 -18.92 0.70
N ALA A 29 -1.32 -19.29 0.80
CA ALA A 29 -0.41 -18.80 1.83
C ALA A 29 -0.26 -17.27 1.84
N ALA A 30 -0.03 -16.63 0.69
CA ALA A 30 0.13 -15.17 0.61
C ALA A 30 -1.20 -14.45 0.89
N ALA A 31 -2.32 -14.99 0.39
CA ALA A 31 -3.64 -14.46 0.68
C ALA A 31 -3.98 -14.54 2.19
N ASN A 32 -3.63 -15.64 2.85
CA ASN A 32 -3.81 -15.80 4.29
C ASN A 32 -2.96 -14.82 5.10
N CYS A 33 -1.68 -14.65 4.75
CA CYS A 33 -0.79 -13.68 5.40
C CYS A 33 -1.31 -12.24 5.25
N LEU A 34 -1.79 -11.88 4.06
CA LEU A 34 -2.36 -10.56 3.81
C LEU A 34 -3.65 -10.35 4.62
N GLN A 35 -4.52 -11.35 4.69
CA GLN A 35 -5.76 -11.27 5.46
C GLN A 35 -5.50 -11.12 6.96
N GLU A 36 -4.53 -11.84 7.51
CA GLU A 36 -4.17 -11.74 8.93
C GLU A 36 -3.59 -10.34 9.23
N ALA A 37 -2.66 -9.86 8.41
CA ALA A 37 -2.10 -8.52 8.58
C ALA A 37 -3.19 -7.43 8.49
N ARG A 38 -4.13 -7.55 7.54
CA ARG A 38 -5.30 -6.65 7.47
C ARG A 38 -6.16 -6.72 8.73
N ARG A 39 -6.37 -7.91 9.29
CA ARG A 39 -7.13 -8.09 10.52
C ARG A 39 -6.47 -7.39 11.71
N GLU A 40 -5.14 -7.45 11.80
CA GLU A 40 -4.41 -6.70 12.83
C GLU A 40 -4.54 -5.18 12.64
N VAL A 41 -4.44 -4.72 11.39
CA VAL A 41 -4.65 -3.29 11.06
C VAL A 41 -6.09 -2.86 11.37
N ALA A 42 -7.10 -3.67 11.07
CA ALA A 42 -8.51 -3.39 11.37
C ALA A 42 -8.81 -3.34 12.88
N ASN A 43 -8.14 -4.18 13.67
CA ASN A 43 -8.27 -4.18 15.14
C ASN A 43 -7.48 -3.06 15.82
N MET A 44 -6.77 -2.22 15.06
CA MET A 44 -6.03 -1.09 15.62
C MET A 44 -7.00 -0.01 16.15
N PRO A 45 -6.79 0.51 17.38
CA PRO A 45 -7.64 1.56 17.92
C PRO A 45 -7.43 2.90 17.17
N PRO A 46 -8.50 3.70 16.96
CA PRO A 46 -8.51 4.90 16.10
C PRO A 46 -7.67 6.11 16.61
N GLY A 47 -6.87 5.93 17.68
CA GLY A 47 -5.91 6.93 18.17
C GLY A 47 -4.45 6.51 18.03
N ARG A 48 -4.18 5.24 17.71
CA ARG A 48 -2.83 4.67 17.77
C ARG A 48 -1.86 5.33 16.77
N LEU A 49 -2.34 5.66 15.58
CA LEU A 49 -1.58 6.41 14.57
C LEU A 49 -1.38 7.89 14.96
N GLN A 50 -2.31 8.47 15.73
CA GLN A 50 -2.15 9.84 16.23
C GLN A 50 -1.05 9.91 17.29
N GLU A 51 -0.89 8.89 18.13
CA GLU A 51 0.23 8.82 19.08
C GLU A 51 1.60 8.86 18.37
N VAL A 52 1.73 8.14 17.24
CA VAL A 52 2.93 8.19 16.38
C VAL A 52 3.12 9.57 15.76
N ARG A 53 2.03 10.25 15.40
CA ARG A 53 2.09 11.63 14.86
C ARG A 53 2.62 12.63 15.89
N ASP A 54 2.20 12.47 17.14
CA ASP A 54 2.48 13.44 18.21
C ASP A 54 3.88 13.24 18.82
N LYS A 55 4.39 11.99 18.82
CA LYS A 55 5.75 11.65 19.24
C LYS A 55 6.58 11.31 18.00
N MET A 56 7.23 12.32 17.41
CA MET A 56 8.08 12.19 16.22
C MET A 56 8.81 10.82 16.17
N PRO A 57 8.51 9.97 15.17
CA PRO A 57 8.96 8.58 15.16
C PRO A 57 10.47 8.48 14.92
N GLY A 58 11.05 7.40 15.45
CA GLY A 58 12.43 7.03 15.12
C GLY A 58 12.58 6.62 13.65
N VAL A 59 13.82 6.50 13.19
CA VAL A 59 14.15 6.08 11.81
C VAL A 59 13.39 4.82 11.36
N PRO A 60 13.29 3.73 12.16
CA PRO A 60 12.60 2.53 11.70
C PRO A 60 11.12 2.73 11.38
N ALA A 61 10.47 3.58 12.17
CA ALA A 61 9.06 3.92 12.00
C ALA A 61 8.84 4.82 10.79
N LEU A 62 9.77 5.74 10.50
CA LEU A 62 9.74 6.56 9.29
C LEU A 62 9.90 5.70 8.03
N ASP A 63 10.75 4.68 8.06
CA ASP A 63 10.95 3.76 6.93
C ASP A 63 9.67 2.97 6.61
N VAL A 64 9.00 2.44 7.65
CA VAL A 64 7.71 1.75 7.49
C VAL A 64 6.65 2.69 6.93
N LEU A 65 6.57 3.92 7.44
CA LEU A 65 5.63 4.92 6.93
C LEU A 65 5.92 5.31 5.48
N SER A 66 7.20 5.40 5.10
CA SER A 66 7.62 5.67 3.72
C SER A 66 7.14 4.57 2.77
N ALA A 67 7.26 3.31 3.17
CA ALA A 67 6.74 2.19 2.39
C ALA A 67 5.20 2.20 2.31
N VAL A 68 4.51 2.50 3.40
CA VAL A 68 3.04 2.61 3.42
C VAL A 68 2.55 3.75 2.51
N LEU A 69 3.23 4.90 2.53
CA LEU A 69 2.91 6.02 1.64
C LEU A 69 3.09 5.65 0.17
N SER A 70 4.14 4.89 -0.13
CA SER A 70 4.41 4.38 -1.48
C SER A 70 3.31 3.40 -1.92
N LEU A 71 2.85 2.52 -1.02
CA LEU A 71 1.73 1.58 -1.27
C LEU A 71 0.42 2.28 -1.65
N LEU A 72 0.14 3.43 -1.05
CA LEU A 72 -1.08 4.21 -1.30
C LEU A 72 -0.92 5.25 -2.43
N ASP A 73 0.21 5.21 -3.14
CA ASP A 73 0.57 6.16 -4.20
C ASP A 73 0.39 7.62 -3.76
N TRP A 74 0.77 7.92 -2.51
CA TRP A 74 0.58 9.25 -1.97
C TRP A 74 1.53 10.23 -2.68
N ARG A 75 0.97 11.17 -3.45
CA ARG A 75 1.69 12.18 -4.27
C ARG A 75 2.48 13.23 -3.48
N GLY A 76 2.87 12.94 -2.25
CA GLY A 76 3.70 13.79 -1.41
C GLY A 76 5.12 13.24 -1.30
N ASN A 77 6.10 14.14 -1.15
CA ASN A 77 7.47 13.75 -0.82
C ASN A 77 7.49 12.91 0.47
N HIS A 78 8.40 11.93 0.59
CA HIS A 78 8.63 11.11 1.80
C HIS A 78 9.23 11.90 2.99
N SER A 79 8.82 13.15 3.13
CA SER A 79 9.15 14.02 4.25
C SER A 79 8.20 13.78 5.42
N TRP A 80 8.70 13.99 6.63
CA TRP A 80 7.90 13.89 7.86
C TRP A 80 6.64 14.77 7.84
N ALA A 81 6.68 15.93 7.17
CA ALA A 81 5.51 16.80 7.03
C ALA A 81 4.37 16.12 6.23
N SER A 82 4.70 15.37 5.17
CA SER A 82 3.72 14.57 4.42
C SER A 82 3.21 13.40 5.26
N MET A 83 4.10 12.71 5.97
CA MET A 83 3.74 11.61 6.87
C MET A 83 2.79 12.06 7.99
N ARG A 84 3.01 13.24 8.58
CA ARG A 84 2.08 13.80 9.57
C ARG A 84 0.69 14.09 9.00
N LYS A 85 0.61 14.60 7.76
CA LYS A 85 -0.67 14.82 7.08
C LYS A 85 -1.40 13.49 6.84
N PHE A 86 -0.65 12.47 6.43
CA PHE A 86 -1.16 11.12 6.25
C PHE A 86 -1.68 10.52 7.55
N LEU A 87 -0.89 10.53 8.63
CA LEU A 87 -1.30 10.05 9.96
C LEU A 87 -2.47 10.84 10.57
N GLY A 88 -2.66 12.10 10.14
CA GLY A 88 -3.80 12.92 10.54
C GLY A 88 -5.09 12.61 9.77
N ALA A 89 -5.02 11.84 8.69
CA ALA A 89 -6.20 11.42 7.96
C ALA A 89 -6.86 10.24 8.67
N ASN A 90 -8.14 10.38 9.06
CA ASN A 90 -8.90 9.30 9.71
C ASN A 90 -9.19 8.11 8.77
N ASP A 91 -8.90 8.25 7.47
CA ASP A 91 -9.23 7.27 6.44
C ASP A 91 -8.06 6.32 6.11
N VAL A 92 -6.89 6.48 6.74
CA VAL A 92 -5.70 5.65 6.45
C VAL A 92 -6.00 4.16 6.66
N GLN A 93 -6.65 3.83 7.76
CA GLN A 93 -7.01 2.45 8.08
C GLN A 93 -7.94 1.86 7.02
N SER A 94 -9.02 2.59 6.66
CA SER A 94 -9.95 2.17 5.61
C SER A 94 -9.24 1.94 4.29
N LYS A 95 -8.42 2.91 3.85
CA LYS A 95 -7.64 2.81 2.60
C LYS A 95 -6.75 1.58 2.56
N LEU A 96 -6.08 1.25 3.67
CA LEU A 96 -5.21 0.08 3.75
C LEU A 96 -5.99 -1.24 3.69
N LEU A 97 -7.20 -1.27 4.25
CA LEU A 97 -8.07 -2.45 4.21
C LEU A 97 -8.70 -2.67 2.84
N GLU A 98 -8.99 -1.58 2.12
CA GLU A 98 -9.54 -1.57 0.76
C GLU A 98 -8.47 -1.81 -0.32
N LEU A 99 -7.19 -1.56 0.00
CA LEU A 99 -6.09 -1.65 -0.95
C LEU A 99 -5.84 -3.10 -1.38
N GLU A 100 -5.96 -3.39 -2.66
CA GLU A 100 -5.68 -4.70 -3.21
C GLU A 100 -4.30 -4.79 -3.86
N PRO A 101 -3.56 -5.91 -3.72
CA PRO A 101 -2.20 -6.04 -4.26
C PRO A 101 -2.15 -5.92 -5.78
N HIS A 102 -3.23 -6.25 -6.48
CA HIS A 102 -3.37 -6.12 -7.94
C HIS A 102 -3.68 -4.70 -8.42
N GLN A 103 -4.16 -3.82 -7.54
CA GLN A 103 -4.45 -2.41 -7.88
C GLN A 103 -3.22 -1.51 -7.75
N VAL A 104 -2.17 -1.98 -7.08
CA VAL A 104 -0.96 -1.20 -6.86
C VAL A 104 -0.13 -1.16 -8.15
N SER A 105 0.18 0.05 -8.63
CA SER A 105 1.00 0.27 -9.82
C SER A 105 2.40 -0.31 -9.64
N PHE A 106 3.00 -0.81 -10.73
CA PHE A 106 4.34 -1.38 -10.72
C PHE A 106 5.41 -0.43 -10.15
N GLU A 107 5.29 0.88 -10.43
CA GLU A 107 6.20 1.91 -9.88
C GLU A 107 6.13 1.96 -8.34
N SER A 108 4.92 1.95 -7.79
CA SER A 108 4.67 1.91 -6.35
C SER A 108 5.18 0.60 -5.73
N GLN A 109 4.97 -0.54 -6.39
CA GLN A 109 5.51 -1.84 -5.95
C GLN A 109 7.05 -1.82 -5.87
N LEU A 110 7.71 -1.28 -6.91
CA LEU A 110 9.15 -1.16 -6.96
C LEU A 110 9.67 -0.22 -5.86
N ALA A 111 9.02 0.92 -5.63
CA ALA A 111 9.39 1.86 -4.58
C ALA A 111 9.30 1.21 -3.19
N VAL A 112 8.23 0.43 -2.94
CA VAL A 112 8.06 -0.33 -1.69
C VAL A 112 9.14 -1.39 -1.53
N GLN A 113 9.40 -2.17 -2.58
CA GLN A 113 10.44 -3.21 -2.56
C GLN A 113 11.82 -2.61 -2.30
N GLN A 114 12.16 -1.49 -2.93
CA GLN A 114 13.41 -0.76 -2.68
C GLN A 114 13.49 -0.23 -1.25
N ALA A 115 12.41 0.39 -0.75
CA ALA A 115 12.36 0.91 0.61
C ALA A 115 12.58 -0.21 1.66
N VAL A 116 11.97 -1.37 1.45
CA VAL A 116 12.13 -2.53 2.33
C VAL A 116 13.51 -3.16 2.20
N GLN A 117 14.06 -3.30 1.00
CA GLN A 117 15.40 -3.86 0.83
C GLN A 117 16.50 -2.95 1.41
N GLN A 118 16.39 -1.64 1.21
CA GLN A 118 17.36 -0.67 1.75
C GLN A 118 17.29 -0.61 3.27
N ASN A 119 16.11 -0.78 3.86
CA ASN A 119 15.87 -0.62 5.30
C ASN A 119 15.33 -1.90 5.95
N PHE A 120 15.80 -3.08 5.52
CA PHE A 120 15.22 -4.36 5.94
C PHE A 120 15.16 -4.54 7.46
N MET A 121 16.14 -3.98 8.18
CA MET A 121 16.17 -4.00 9.65
C MET A 121 15.00 -3.25 10.28
N SER A 122 14.52 -2.17 9.65
CA SER A 122 13.40 -1.37 10.11
C SER A 122 12.05 -2.11 9.99
N PHE A 123 11.95 -3.04 9.04
CA PHE A 123 10.77 -3.89 8.84
C PHE A 123 10.80 -5.17 9.69
N SER A 124 11.89 -5.42 10.42
CA SER A 124 11.99 -6.57 11.31
C SER A 124 11.06 -6.40 12.50
N TYR A 125 10.24 -7.42 12.79
CA TYR A 125 9.23 -7.38 13.86
C TYR A 125 9.83 -6.96 15.21
N GLU A 126 11.02 -7.48 15.55
CA GLU A 126 11.71 -7.16 16.81
C GLU A 126 12.09 -5.67 16.92
N VAL A 127 12.49 -5.06 15.81
CA VAL A 127 12.92 -3.66 15.76
C VAL A 127 11.69 -2.75 15.78
N ILE A 128 10.72 -2.97 14.90
CA ILE A 128 9.54 -2.11 14.83
C ILE A 128 8.71 -2.21 16.12
N CYS A 129 8.55 -3.41 16.70
CA CYS A 129 7.80 -3.56 17.94
C CYS A 129 8.50 -2.88 19.14
N ARG A 130 9.83 -2.80 19.14
CA ARG A 130 10.61 -2.11 20.18
C ARG A 130 10.53 -0.59 20.07
N TYR A 131 10.52 -0.06 18.85
CA TYR A 131 10.53 1.40 18.62
C TYR A 131 9.12 1.99 18.50
N SER A 132 8.23 1.30 17.81
CA SER A 132 6.87 1.75 17.50
C SER A 132 5.95 0.54 17.33
N PRO A 133 5.47 -0.07 18.43
CA PRO A 133 4.51 -1.17 18.39
C PRO A 133 3.22 -0.79 17.64
N GLU A 134 2.96 0.50 17.48
CA GLU A 134 1.86 1.06 16.71
C GLU A 134 1.94 0.76 15.22
N LEU A 135 3.16 0.67 14.68
CA LEU A 135 3.41 0.45 13.26
C LEU A 135 3.71 -1.02 12.94
N ALA A 136 3.86 -1.88 13.95
CA ALA A 136 4.08 -3.31 13.76
C ALA A 136 3.07 -3.98 12.80
N PRO A 137 1.75 -3.79 12.94
CA PRO A 137 0.79 -4.40 12.00
C PRO A 137 0.86 -3.77 10.59
N LEU A 138 1.28 -2.50 10.47
CA LEU A 138 1.51 -1.88 9.16
C LEU A 138 2.74 -2.47 8.49
N ALA A 139 3.83 -2.71 9.23
CA ALA A 139 5.01 -3.36 8.71
C ALA A 139 4.69 -4.78 8.23
N ALA A 140 3.92 -5.55 9.02
CA ALA A 140 3.47 -6.88 8.64
C ALA A 140 2.62 -6.85 7.36
N LEU A 141 1.74 -5.85 7.22
CA LEU A 141 0.96 -5.65 6.01
C LEU A 141 1.86 -5.42 4.79
N VAL A 142 2.82 -4.49 4.87
CA VAL A 142 3.78 -4.22 3.78
C VAL A 142 4.52 -5.49 3.36
N SER A 143 5.00 -6.29 4.32
CA SER A 143 5.64 -7.56 4.04
C SER A 143 4.70 -8.55 3.35
N ALA A 144 3.44 -8.63 3.77
CA ALA A 144 2.46 -9.50 3.11
C ALA A 144 2.17 -9.07 1.65
N PHE A 145 2.15 -7.76 1.36
CA PHE A 145 2.05 -7.26 -0.01
C PHE A 145 3.27 -7.67 -0.86
N LEU A 146 4.49 -7.60 -0.31
CA LEU A 146 5.69 -8.04 -1.00
C LEU A 146 5.65 -9.54 -1.33
N GLU A 147 5.20 -10.37 -0.40
CA GLU A 147 5.00 -11.81 -0.62
C GLU A 147 3.94 -12.08 -1.70
N CYS A 148 2.89 -11.25 -1.77
CA CYS A 148 1.87 -11.33 -2.82
C CYS A 148 2.42 -10.98 -4.21
N TRP A 149 3.37 -10.04 -4.31
CA TRP A 149 3.99 -9.67 -5.58
C TRP A 149 5.15 -10.59 -5.99
N ALA A 150 5.78 -11.26 -5.03
CA ALA A 150 6.83 -12.24 -5.26
C ALA A 150 6.29 -13.59 -5.78
N ALA A 151 4.99 -13.84 -5.61
CA ALA A 151 4.28 -15.03 -6.06
C ALA A 151 3.84 -15.00 -7.54
#